data_AF-A0A645DZG5-F1
#
_entry.id   AF-A0A645DZG5-F1
#
_cell.length_a   1.000
_cell.length_b   1.000
_cell.length_c   1.000
_cell.angle_alpha   90.00
_cell.angle_beta   90.00
_cell.angle_gamma   90.00
#
_symmetry.space_group_name_H-M   'P 1'
#
loop_
_entity.id
_entity.type
_entity.pdbx_description
1 polymer ?
#
loop_
_entity_poly.entity_id
_entity_poly.type
_entity_poly.pdbx_seq_one_letter_code
_entity_poly.pdbx_strand_id
1 'polypeptide(L)'
;MADGLTFYYPNAKIDIGGSGYDLKKELPPDINAMTPDYDLYPECDYFLGFTTRGCIRNCHFCIVRTKEGPFRKVCDVSEICTGRDFKNCVLMDNNILADKQHFLDTAEWLRSHNIAVDFNQGLDARLMDEEIAQTLASLRAFRSWRIAFDNMMYKDDVLRAISMMRDAGISLKHDLMCYVYCHSDDNVPDAVARCRILKNEGVTAFSMLNMDVPRSPQMQKLKDWTRPWAFWSCDFEEYQRGFKRAGQA
;
A
#
# COMPACT_ATOMS: atom_id res chain seq x y z
N MET A 1 15.68 5.71 16.24
CA MET A 1 15.82 4.25 16.08
C MET A 1 15.53 3.61 17.44
N ALA A 2 14.87 2.45 17.52
CA ALA A 2 14.44 1.89 18.81
C ALA A 2 15.62 1.65 19.78
N ASP A 3 16.82 1.42 19.22
CA ASP A 3 18.07 1.22 19.96
C ASP A 3 18.48 2.45 20.81
N GLY A 4 17.97 3.64 20.49
CA GLY A 4 18.20 4.86 21.28
C GLY A 4 17.25 5.01 22.47
N LEU A 5 16.19 4.21 22.57
CA LEU A 5 15.17 4.38 23.61
C LEU A 5 15.73 4.16 25.02
N THR A 6 16.69 3.24 25.18
CA THR A 6 17.39 3.00 26.47
C THR A 6 18.18 4.22 26.93
N PHE A 7 18.70 5.02 26.00
CA PHE A 7 19.40 6.26 26.31
C PHE A 7 18.44 7.36 26.77
N TYR A 8 17.31 7.55 26.08
CA TYR A 8 16.34 8.59 26.42
C TYR A 8 15.48 8.26 27.63
N TYR A 9 15.22 6.97 27.89
CA TYR A 9 14.35 6.49 28.96
C TYR A 9 15.05 5.41 29.80
N PRO A 10 16.12 5.75 30.53
CA PRO A 10 16.98 4.77 31.20
C PRO A 10 16.27 3.96 32.30
N ASN A 11 15.15 4.48 32.83
CA ASN A 11 14.37 3.85 33.89
C ASN A 11 13.11 3.15 33.37
N ALA A 12 12.84 3.20 32.06
CA ALA A 12 11.66 2.57 31.48
C ALA A 12 11.93 1.09 31.16
N LYS A 13 10.92 0.24 31.35
CA LYS A 13 10.94 -1.11 30.77
C LYS A 13 10.68 -0.98 29.27
N ILE A 14 11.68 -1.31 28.46
CA ILE A 14 11.60 -1.18 27.00
C ILE A 14 11.27 -2.55 26.40
N ASP A 15 10.17 -2.59 25.65
CA ASP A 15 9.70 -3.80 24.98
C ASP A 15 9.71 -3.60 23.45
N ILE A 16 10.69 -4.20 22.76
CA ILE A 16 10.92 -3.99 21.31
C ILE A 16 10.51 -5.24 20.55
N GLY A 17 9.74 -5.08 19.46
CA GLY A 17 9.36 -6.14 18.52
C GLY A 17 9.08 -5.58 17.12
N GLY A 18 8.47 -6.40 16.26
CA GLY A 18 8.08 -6.01 14.91
C GLY A 18 9.05 -6.50 13.82
N SER A 19 8.75 -6.17 12.57
CA SER A 19 9.36 -6.80 11.40
C SER A 19 10.88 -6.63 11.28
N GLY A 20 11.45 -5.62 11.94
CA GLY A 20 12.90 -5.37 11.97
C GLY A 20 13.62 -5.92 13.21
N TYR A 21 12.91 -6.52 14.17
CA TYR A 21 13.48 -6.99 15.44
C TYR A 21 13.07 -8.44 15.76
N ASP A 22 11.79 -8.68 16.03
CA ASP A 22 11.24 -10.01 16.29
C ASP A 22 9.83 -10.10 15.69
N LEU A 23 9.68 -10.98 14.70
CA LEU A 23 8.42 -11.20 13.97
C LEU A 23 7.34 -11.86 14.80
N LYS A 24 7.70 -12.64 15.83
CA LYS A 24 6.75 -13.40 16.66
C LYS A 24 6.30 -12.62 17.88
N LYS A 25 6.97 -11.52 18.19
CA LYS A 25 6.70 -10.73 19.37
C LYS A 25 5.46 -9.87 19.15
N GLU A 26 4.47 -10.11 19.99
CA GLU A 26 3.22 -9.36 20.02
C GLU A 26 3.19 -8.43 21.23
N LEU A 27 2.58 -7.26 21.07
CA LEU A 27 2.30 -6.37 22.18
C LEU A 27 1.19 -6.98 23.06
N PRO A 28 1.19 -6.70 24.37
CA PRO A 28 0.05 -7.00 25.24
C PRO A 28 -1.28 -6.50 24.63
N PRO A 29 -2.38 -7.25 24.78
CA PRO A 29 -3.67 -6.93 24.13
C PRO A 29 -4.20 -5.54 24.45
N ASP A 30 -4.02 -5.09 25.70
CA ASP A 30 -4.39 -3.76 26.16
C ASP A 30 -3.62 -2.67 25.42
N ILE A 31 -2.29 -2.81 25.28
CA ILE A 31 -1.45 -1.86 24.53
C ILE A 31 -1.82 -1.87 23.05
N ASN A 32 -2.06 -3.04 22.46
CA ASN A 32 -2.41 -3.16 21.05
C ASN A 32 -3.80 -2.57 20.73
N ALA A 33 -4.70 -2.47 21.71
CA ALA A 33 -6.02 -1.88 21.58
C ALA A 33 -6.05 -0.36 21.90
N MET A 34 -4.93 0.22 22.36
CA MET A 34 -4.87 1.65 22.65
C MET A 34 -4.99 2.48 21.38
N THR A 35 -5.75 3.57 21.47
CA THR A 35 -5.74 4.62 20.45
C THR A 35 -4.35 5.27 20.40
N PRO A 36 -3.79 5.54 19.21
CA PRO A 36 -2.54 6.28 19.09
C PRO A 36 -2.60 7.61 19.85
N ASP A 37 -1.53 7.92 20.59
CA ASP A 37 -1.37 9.24 21.20
C ASP A 37 -0.93 10.24 20.13
N TYR A 38 -1.91 10.91 19.54
CA TYR A 38 -1.69 11.92 18.51
C TYR A 38 -1.06 13.21 19.05
N ASP A 39 -1.00 13.43 20.38
CA ASP A 39 -0.36 14.63 20.94
C ASP A 39 1.17 14.56 20.80
N LEU A 40 1.73 13.36 20.69
CA LEU A 40 3.13 13.14 20.33
C LEU A 40 3.44 13.52 18.87
N TYR A 41 2.41 13.62 18.02
CA TYR A 41 2.54 13.90 16.59
C TYR A 41 1.58 15.04 16.19
N PRO A 42 1.84 16.28 16.63
CA PRO A 42 0.90 17.40 16.48
C PRO A 42 0.60 17.76 15.01
N GLU A 43 1.47 17.39 14.07
CA GLU A 43 1.25 17.57 12.63
C GLU A 43 0.41 16.45 11.98
N CYS A 44 0.07 15.39 12.72
CA CYS A 44 -0.81 14.35 12.24
C CYS A 44 -2.26 14.86 12.22
N ASP A 45 -2.87 14.84 11.03
CA ASP A 45 -4.24 15.31 10.78
C ASP A 45 -5.17 14.19 10.28
N TYR A 46 -4.81 12.94 10.53
CA TYR A 46 -5.55 11.76 10.12
C TYR A 46 -5.61 10.70 11.22
N PHE A 47 -6.70 9.94 11.23
CA PHE A 47 -6.79 8.71 12.01
C PHE A 47 -5.91 7.63 11.40
N LEU A 48 -5.30 6.78 12.23
CA LEU A 48 -4.45 5.67 11.79
C LEU A 48 -4.85 4.38 12.50
N GLY A 49 -5.05 3.31 11.75
CA GLY A 49 -5.36 2.02 12.35
C GLY A 49 -5.48 0.87 11.35
N PHE A 50 -5.89 -0.28 11.87
CA PHE A 50 -6.17 -1.50 11.11
C PHE A 50 -7.58 -1.97 11.48
N THR A 51 -8.46 -2.17 10.50
CA THR A 51 -9.76 -2.83 10.76
C THR A 51 -9.67 -4.36 10.63
N THR A 52 -8.64 -4.83 9.93
CA THR A 52 -8.30 -6.23 9.69
C THR A 52 -6.79 -6.46 9.79
N ARG A 53 -6.39 -7.69 10.12
CA ARG A 53 -4.98 -8.13 10.20
C ARG A 53 -4.80 -9.47 9.50
N GLY A 54 -3.56 -9.81 9.16
CA GLY A 54 -3.27 -11.00 8.36
C GLY A 54 -3.71 -10.85 6.90
N CYS A 55 -3.64 -11.94 6.14
CA CYS A 55 -4.06 -11.95 4.73
C CYS A 55 -4.58 -13.34 4.32
N ILE A 56 -5.44 -13.40 3.30
CA ILE A 56 -5.90 -14.65 2.66
C ILE A 56 -4.86 -15.22 1.69
N ARG A 57 -3.88 -14.41 1.26
CA ARG A 57 -2.83 -14.79 0.32
C ARG A 57 -1.57 -15.23 1.06
N ASN A 58 -0.80 -16.12 0.45
CA ASN A 58 0.49 -16.58 0.97
C ASN A 58 1.61 -16.30 -0.06
N CYS A 59 1.75 -15.03 -0.46
CA CYS A 59 2.75 -14.61 -1.44
C CYS A 59 4.16 -14.85 -0.88
N HIS A 60 5.05 -15.47 -1.67
CA HIS A 60 6.38 -15.88 -1.22
C HIS A 60 7.28 -14.71 -0.76
N PHE A 61 7.02 -13.49 -1.25
CA PHE A 61 7.77 -12.29 -0.91
C PHE A 61 7.17 -11.52 0.28
N CYS A 62 6.00 -11.92 0.77
CA CYS A 62 5.24 -11.16 1.75
C CYS A 62 5.33 -11.79 3.14
N ILE A 63 5.80 -11.02 4.12
CA ILE A 63 5.93 -11.49 5.51
C ILE A 63 4.61 -11.59 6.27
N VAL A 64 3.50 -11.05 5.73
CA VAL A 64 2.24 -10.86 6.46
C VAL A 64 1.68 -12.17 7.02
N ARG A 65 1.64 -13.26 6.24
CA ARG A 65 1.15 -14.56 6.74
C ARG A 65 2.01 -15.12 7.86
N THR A 66 3.32 -14.94 7.78
CA THR A 66 4.26 -15.41 8.80
C THR A 66 4.15 -14.59 10.08
N LYS A 67 3.99 -13.27 9.94
CA LYS A 67 3.94 -12.33 11.07
C LYS A 67 2.58 -12.28 11.75
N GLU A 68 1.52 -12.14 10.96
CA GLU A 68 0.18 -11.82 11.45
C GLU A 68 -0.80 -12.99 11.33
N GLY A 69 -0.42 -14.07 10.63
CA GLY A 69 -1.26 -15.24 10.44
C GLY A 69 -2.36 -15.05 9.39
N PRO A 70 -3.43 -15.87 9.47
CA PRO A 70 -4.55 -15.74 8.55
C PRO A 70 -5.34 -14.46 8.75
N PHE A 71 -6.04 -14.07 7.67
CA PHE A 71 -6.95 -12.93 7.69
C PHE A 71 -7.95 -13.02 8.84
N ARG A 72 -8.12 -11.91 9.55
CA ARG A 72 -9.16 -11.73 10.57
C ARG A 72 -9.56 -10.26 10.66
N LYS A 73 -10.85 -10.01 10.95
CA LYS A 73 -11.32 -8.71 11.42
C LYS A 73 -10.78 -8.45 12.83
N VAL A 74 -10.40 -7.20 13.12
CA VAL A 74 -9.91 -6.78 14.45
C VAL A 74 -10.80 -5.75 15.12
N CYS A 75 -11.37 -4.80 14.37
CA CYS A 75 -12.30 -3.79 14.88
C CYS A 75 -13.10 -3.14 13.75
N ASP A 76 -14.08 -2.32 14.12
CA ASP A 76 -14.77 -1.42 13.19
C ASP A 76 -14.04 -0.08 13.05
N VAL A 77 -14.21 0.58 11.90
CA VAL A 77 -13.57 1.87 11.64
C VAL A 77 -14.01 2.98 12.61
N SER A 78 -15.18 2.83 13.23
CA SER A 78 -15.70 3.72 14.29
C SER A 78 -14.84 3.70 15.55
N GLU A 79 -14.17 2.58 15.84
CA GLU A 79 -13.26 2.46 16.98
C GLU A 79 -11.91 3.15 16.72
N ILE A 80 -11.54 3.30 15.44
CA ILE A 80 -10.32 4.00 15.01
C ILE A 80 -10.57 5.51 14.94
N CYS A 81 -11.71 5.92 14.37
CA CYS A 81 -12.04 7.30 14.08
C CYS A 81 -12.71 7.99 15.28
N THR A 82 -12.01 8.05 16.41
CA THR A 82 -12.53 8.58 17.68
C THR A 82 -11.53 9.51 18.38
N GLY A 83 -12.03 10.33 19.31
CA GLY A 83 -11.22 11.20 20.19
C GLY A 83 -10.57 12.42 19.51
N ARG A 84 -10.73 12.59 18.21
CA ARG A 84 -10.20 13.72 17.42
C ARG A 84 -11.23 14.18 16.38
N ASP A 85 -11.09 15.40 15.88
CA ASP A 85 -11.90 15.91 14.75
C ASP A 85 -11.09 15.91 13.43
N PHE A 86 -10.47 14.76 13.12
CA PHE A 86 -9.79 14.60 11.84
C PHE A 86 -10.78 14.32 10.71
N LYS A 87 -10.44 14.78 9.50
CA LYS A 87 -11.26 14.57 8.31
C LYS A 87 -10.70 13.48 7.38
N ASN A 88 -9.60 12.85 7.78
CA ASN A 88 -8.86 11.86 7.01
C ASN A 88 -8.60 10.61 7.87
N CYS A 89 -8.54 9.45 7.25
CA CYS A 89 -8.23 8.17 7.88
C CYS A 89 -7.28 7.36 6.99
N VAL A 90 -6.25 6.77 7.57
CA VAL A 90 -5.32 5.85 6.92
C VAL A 90 -5.55 4.46 7.52
N LEU A 91 -6.07 3.56 6.69
CA LEU A 91 -6.28 2.16 7.05
C LEU A 91 -5.11 1.33 6.51
N MET A 92 -4.43 0.65 7.43
CA MET A 92 -3.23 -0.13 7.17
C MET A 92 -3.51 -1.62 6.93
N ASP A 93 -4.77 -1.99 6.78
CA ASP A 93 -5.24 -3.34 6.45
C ASP A 93 -4.45 -3.97 5.30
N ASN A 94 -3.87 -5.16 5.51
CA ASN A 94 -3.06 -5.81 4.48
C ASN A 94 -3.87 -6.22 3.24
N ASN A 95 -5.17 -6.47 3.42
CA ASN A 95 -6.11 -6.75 2.33
C ASN A 95 -7.56 -6.54 2.82
N ILE A 96 -8.02 -5.29 2.84
CA ILE A 96 -9.39 -4.97 3.29
C ILE A 96 -10.48 -5.61 2.42
N LEU A 97 -10.19 -5.89 1.15
CA LEU A 97 -11.12 -6.53 0.22
C LEU A 97 -11.27 -8.04 0.46
N ALA A 98 -10.47 -8.64 1.33
CA ALA A 98 -10.60 -10.05 1.67
C ALA A 98 -11.93 -10.39 2.36
N ASP A 99 -12.56 -9.40 2.99
CA ASP A 99 -13.94 -9.46 3.48
C ASP A 99 -14.73 -8.32 2.85
N LYS A 100 -15.49 -8.65 1.80
CA LYS A 100 -16.26 -7.68 1.04
C LYS A 100 -17.31 -6.98 1.91
N GLN A 101 -18.02 -7.70 2.78
CA GLN A 101 -19.07 -7.07 3.60
C GLN A 101 -18.45 -6.08 4.58
N HIS A 102 -17.36 -6.46 5.25
CA HIS A 102 -16.65 -5.56 6.14
C HIS A 102 -16.12 -4.30 5.43
N PHE A 103 -15.63 -4.45 4.19
CA PHE A 103 -15.25 -3.30 3.36
C PHE A 103 -16.43 -2.37 3.07
N LEU A 104 -17.59 -2.91 2.68
CA LEU A 104 -18.80 -2.11 2.40
C LEU A 104 -19.29 -1.37 3.66
N ASP A 105 -19.33 -2.04 4.80
CA ASP A 105 -19.73 -1.45 6.08
C ASP A 105 -18.76 -0.33 6.50
N THR A 106 -17.45 -0.56 6.33
CA THR A 106 -16.40 0.43 6.57
C THR A 106 -16.57 1.65 5.66
N ALA A 107 -16.82 1.42 4.37
CA ALA A 107 -17.02 2.48 3.39
C ALA A 107 -18.26 3.33 3.71
N GLU A 108 -19.38 2.70 4.05
CA GLU A 108 -20.61 3.41 4.41
C GLU A 108 -20.43 4.27 5.68
N TRP A 109 -19.73 3.74 6.68
CA TRP A 109 -19.42 4.50 7.88
C TRP A 109 -18.55 5.74 7.55
N LEU A 110 -17.47 5.56 6.81
CA LEU A 110 -16.59 6.67 6.40
C LEU A 110 -17.33 7.74 5.59
N ARG A 111 -18.20 7.31 4.67
CA ARG A 111 -19.02 8.19 3.82
C ARG A 111 -20.02 8.99 4.64
N SER A 112 -20.76 8.33 5.54
CA SER A 112 -21.75 8.98 6.41
C SER A 112 -21.14 9.99 7.39
N HIS A 113 -19.86 9.83 7.74
CA HIS A 113 -19.12 10.74 8.61
C HIS A 113 -18.24 11.75 7.86
N ASN A 114 -18.29 11.76 6.52
CA ASN A 114 -17.50 12.66 5.66
C ASN A 114 -15.98 12.58 5.94
N ILE A 115 -15.45 11.37 6.13
CA ILE A 115 -14.03 11.10 6.36
C ILE A 115 -13.41 10.61 5.05
N ALA A 116 -12.32 11.25 4.61
CA ALA A 116 -11.54 10.77 3.48
C ALA A 116 -10.69 9.58 3.91
N VAL A 117 -10.51 8.58 3.04
CA VAL A 117 -9.78 7.36 3.38
C VAL A 117 -8.59 7.09 2.46
N ASP A 118 -7.52 6.58 3.05
CA ASP A 118 -6.38 5.97 2.37
C ASP A 118 -6.29 4.48 2.77
N PHE A 119 -6.58 3.58 1.82
CA PHE A 119 -6.25 2.15 1.96
C PHE A 119 -4.78 1.92 1.58
N ASN A 120 -3.90 1.97 2.57
CA ASN A 120 -2.48 2.21 2.35
C ASN A 120 -1.70 1.03 1.74
N GLN A 121 -2.04 -0.21 2.13
CA GLN A 121 -1.29 -1.42 1.72
C GLN A 121 -1.57 -1.89 0.29
N GLY A 122 -2.59 -1.32 -0.36
CA GLY A 122 -3.03 -1.73 -1.69
C GLY A 122 -4.20 -2.72 -1.67
N LEU A 123 -5.07 -2.58 -2.65
CA LEU A 123 -6.27 -3.37 -2.89
C LEU A 123 -5.91 -4.56 -3.80
N ASP A 124 -6.34 -5.77 -3.42
CA ASP A 124 -6.12 -6.98 -4.22
C ASP A 124 -6.98 -6.93 -5.48
N ALA A 125 -6.38 -6.60 -6.62
CA ALA A 125 -7.07 -6.47 -7.91
C ALA A 125 -7.89 -7.72 -8.30
N ARG A 126 -7.49 -8.91 -7.83
CA ARG A 126 -8.21 -10.17 -8.11
C ARG A 126 -9.57 -10.27 -7.41
N LEU A 127 -9.77 -9.48 -6.37
CA LEU A 127 -11.02 -9.41 -5.60
C LEU A 127 -11.90 -8.24 -6.07
N MET A 128 -11.43 -7.39 -6.98
CA MET A 128 -12.22 -6.29 -7.51
C MET A 128 -13.44 -6.82 -8.27
N ASP A 129 -14.60 -6.23 -7.97
CA ASP A 129 -15.83 -6.39 -8.71
C ASP A 129 -16.53 -5.02 -8.90
N GLU A 130 -17.66 -5.01 -9.59
CA GLU A 130 -18.40 -3.78 -9.91
C GLU A 130 -18.87 -3.03 -8.67
N GLU A 131 -19.34 -3.74 -7.64
CA GLU A 131 -19.85 -3.14 -6.40
C GLU A 131 -18.70 -2.52 -5.58
N ILE A 132 -17.55 -3.20 -5.50
CA ILE A 132 -16.36 -2.65 -4.86
C ILE A 132 -15.87 -1.42 -5.61
N ALA A 133 -15.81 -1.45 -6.95
CA ALA A 133 -15.38 -0.32 -7.76
C ALA A 133 -16.31 0.90 -7.60
N GLN A 134 -17.64 0.68 -7.62
CA GLN A 134 -18.64 1.73 -7.36
C GLN A 134 -18.52 2.29 -5.94
N THR A 135 -18.29 1.42 -4.95
CA THR A 135 -18.09 1.84 -3.56
C THR A 135 -16.84 2.71 -3.44
N LEU A 136 -15.70 2.31 -4.04
CA LEU A 136 -14.49 3.12 -4.08
C LEU A 136 -14.72 4.48 -4.74
N ALA A 137 -15.45 4.53 -5.85
CA ALA A 137 -15.77 5.78 -6.54
C ALA A 137 -16.66 6.72 -5.71
N SER A 138 -17.47 6.17 -4.79
CA SER A 138 -18.32 6.95 -3.89
C SER A 138 -17.57 7.54 -2.69
N LEU A 139 -16.37 7.05 -2.39
CA LEU A 139 -15.56 7.48 -1.25
C LEU A 139 -14.72 8.71 -1.62
N ARG A 140 -14.44 9.54 -0.61
CA ARG A 140 -13.44 10.60 -0.74
C ARG A 140 -12.05 10.00 -0.51
N ALA A 141 -11.23 9.95 -1.56
CA ALA A 141 -9.86 9.47 -1.47
C ALA A 141 -8.98 10.49 -0.71
N PHE A 142 -8.29 10.07 0.36
CA PHE A 142 -7.27 10.90 1.02
C PHE A 142 -5.94 10.87 0.26
N ARG A 143 -5.67 9.76 -0.42
CA ARG A 143 -4.54 9.51 -1.33
C ARG A 143 -5.04 8.65 -2.49
N SER A 144 -4.27 8.59 -3.58
CA SER A 144 -4.60 7.71 -4.70
C SER A 144 -4.87 6.28 -4.23
N TRP A 145 -5.90 5.66 -4.79
CA TRP A 145 -6.14 4.23 -4.65
C TRP A 145 -4.91 3.47 -5.14
N ARG A 146 -4.62 2.35 -4.49
CA ARG A 146 -3.45 1.53 -4.83
C ARG A 146 -3.92 0.11 -5.10
N ILE A 147 -3.50 -0.46 -6.22
CA ILE A 147 -3.62 -1.89 -6.51
C ILE A 147 -2.23 -2.50 -6.68
N ALA A 148 -2.10 -3.82 -6.65
CA ALA A 148 -0.83 -4.51 -6.89
C ALA A 148 -0.88 -5.35 -8.16
N PHE A 149 0.18 -5.29 -8.96
CA PHE A 149 0.40 -6.13 -10.14
C PHE A 149 1.73 -6.86 -9.97
N ASP A 150 1.78 -7.83 -9.06
CA ASP A 150 3.03 -8.45 -8.60
C ASP A 150 3.64 -9.48 -9.56
N ASN A 151 2.83 -10.06 -10.45
CA ASN A 151 3.26 -11.09 -11.39
C ASN A 151 2.43 -11.02 -12.67
N MET A 152 3.07 -11.25 -13.83
CA MET A 152 2.41 -11.24 -15.14
C MET A 152 1.22 -12.20 -15.24
N MET A 153 1.20 -13.30 -14.48
CA MET A 153 0.07 -14.23 -14.43
C MET A 153 -1.25 -13.56 -14.01
N TYR A 154 -1.20 -12.44 -13.27
CA TYR A 154 -2.37 -11.71 -12.82
C TYR A 154 -2.80 -10.60 -13.79
N LYS A 155 -2.22 -10.55 -15.01
CA LYS A 155 -2.49 -9.50 -15.99
C LYS A 155 -3.98 -9.32 -16.23
N ASP A 156 -4.70 -10.40 -16.51
CA ASP A 156 -6.12 -10.31 -16.88
C ASP A 156 -6.98 -9.86 -15.70
N ASP A 157 -6.65 -10.28 -14.47
CA ASP A 157 -7.30 -9.81 -13.24
C ASP A 157 -7.06 -8.31 -13.03
N VAL A 158 -5.83 -7.85 -13.22
CA VAL A 158 -5.46 -6.43 -13.08
C VAL A 158 -6.15 -5.56 -14.13
N LEU A 159 -6.16 -5.98 -15.40
CA LEU A 159 -6.83 -5.25 -16.47
C LEU A 159 -8.35 -5.18 -16.25
N ARG A 160 -8.95 -6.28 -15.78
CA ARG A 160 -10.37 -6.33 -15.41
C ARG A 160 -10.69 -5.38 -14.27
N ALA A 161 -9.88 -5.38 -13.21
CA ALA A 161 -10.03 -4.45 -12.09
C ALA A 161 -9.91 -2.98 -12.54
N ILE A 162 -8.91 -2.67 -13.36
CA ILE A 162 -8.72 -1.32 -13.94
C ILE A 162 -9.93 -0.91 -14.76
N SER A 163 -10.49 -1.81 -15.58
CA SER A 163 -11.71 -1.50 -16.33
C SER A 163 -12.88 -1.20 -15.40
N MET A 164 -13.14 -2.04 -14.40
CA MET A 164 -14.22 -1.82 -13.44
C MET A 164 -14.08 -0.48 -12.70
N MET A 165 -12.86 -0.12 -12.28
CA MET A 165 -12.59 1.16 -11.64
C MET A 165 -12.82 2.35 -12.58
N ARG A 166 -12.39 2.23 -13.85
CA ARG A 166 -12.66 3.24 -14.89
C ARG A 166 -14.15 3.40 -15.16
N ASP A 167 -14.87 2.30 -15.29
CA ASP A 167 -16.30 2.28 -15.58
C ASP A 167 -17.12 2.83 -14.41
N ALA A 168 -16.63 2.68 -13.17
CA ALA A 168 -17.17 3.34 -11.97
C ALA A 168 -16.87 4.85 -11.88
N GLY A 169 -16.05 5.40 -12.79
CA GLY A 169 -15.74 6.83 -12.86
C GLY A 169 -14.44 7.25 -12.15
N ILE A 170 -13.60 6.31 -11.72
CA ILE A 170 -12.29 6.65 -11.10
C ILE A 170 -11.32 7.13 -12.17
N SER A 171 -10.67 8.28 -11.95
CA SER A 171 -9.66 8.79 -12.88
C SER A 171 -8.36 7.99 -12.77
N LEU A 172 -8.15 7.04 -13.68
CA LEU A 172 -7.02 6.11 -13.60
C LEU A 172 -5.64 6.80 -13.47
N LYS A 173 -5.43 7.92 -14.18
CA LYS A 173 -4.13 8.60 -14.19
C LYS A 173 -3.83 9.38 -12.91
N HIS A 174 -4.88 9.91 -12.28
CA HIS A 174 -4.78 10.84 -11.16
C HIS A 174 -5.07 10.17 -9.81
N ASP A 175 -5.99 9.21 -9.81
CA ASP A 175 -6.55 8.61 -8.60
C ASP A 175 -6.13 7.16 -8.41
N LEU A 176 -5.49 6.52 -9.40
CA LEU A 176 -5.02 5.14 -9.30
C LEU A 176 -3.49 5.02 -9.50
N MET A 177 -2.85 4.37 -8.54
CA MET A 177 -1.48 3.92 -8.63
C MET A 177 -1.43 2.39 -8.57
N CYS A 178 -0.50 1.77 -9.29
CA CYS A 178 -0.30 0.33 -9.22
C CYS A 178 1.13 0.00 -8.78
N TYR A 179 1.25 -0.76 -7.70
CA TYR A 179 2.52 -1.31 -7.25
C TYR A 179 2.98 -2.44 -8.18
N VAL A 180 4.25 -2.37 -8.61
CA VAL A 180 4.88 -3.37 -9.46
C VAL A 180 6.10 -3.94 -8.74
N TYR A 181 5.95 -5.14 -8.16
CA TYR A 181 7.05 -5.79 -7.45
C TYR A 181 8.14 -6.29 -8.41
N CYS A 182 9.41 -6.06 -8.06
CA CYS A 182 10.60 -6.54 -8.76
C CYS A 182 11.50 -7.29 -7.78
N HIS A 183 11.62 -8.61 -7.97
CA HIS A 183 12.32 -9.48 -7.03
C HIS A 183 13.85 -9.44 -7.16
N SER A 184 14.38 -9.44 -8.38
CA SER A 184 15.82 -9.37 -8.70
C SER A 184 16.04 -8.71 -10.07
N ASP A 185 17.31 -8.58 -10.49
CA ASP A 185 17.68 -8.11 -11.84
C ASP A 185 17.04 -8.95 -12.96
N ASP A 186 16.94 -10.26 -12.77
CA ASP A 186 16.33 -11.18 -13.74
C ASP A 186 14.85 -10.87 -13.98
N ASN A 187 14.19 -10.23 -13.00
CA ASN A 187 12.78 -9.85 -13.09
C ASN A 187 12.56 -8.43 -13.62
N VAL A 188 13.61 -7.65 -13.86
CA VAL A 188 13.47 -6.27 -14.38
C VAL A 188 12.73 -6.25 -15.73
N PRO A 189 13.04 -7.11 -16.72
CA PRO A 189 12.30 -7.11 -17.99
C PRO A 189 10.80 -7.38 -17.81
N ASP A 190 10.43 -8.30 -16.92
CA ASP A 190 9.04 -8.60 -16.59
C ASP A 190 8.34 -7.41 -15.89
N ALA A 191 9.01 -6.78 -14.92
CA ALA A 191 8.48 -5.61 -14.24
C ALA A 191 8.29 -4.42 -15.20
N VAL A 192 9.22 -4.20 -16.13
CA VAL A 192 9.09 -3.18 -17.19
C VAL A 192 7.89 -3.49 -18.09
N ALA A 193 7.69 -4.75 -18.49
CA ALA A 193 6.54 -5.15 -19.30
C ALA A 193 5.20 -4.86 -18.58
N ARG A 194 5.10 -5.17 -17.28
CA ARG A 194 3.94 -4.82 -16.45
C ARG A 194 3.74 -3.31 -16.35
N CYS A 195 4.80 -2.54 -16.11
CA CYS A 195 4.75 -1.08 -16.10
C CYS A 195 4.21 -0.50 -17.43
N ARG A 196 4.61 -1.06 -18.58
CA ARG A 196 4.09 -0.63 -19.89
C ARG A 196 2.61 -0.93 -20.08
N ILE A 197 2.15 -2.09 -19.63
CA ILE A 197 0.73 -2.44 -19.65
C ILE A 197 -0.07 -1.39 -18.86
N LEU A 198 0.39 -1.06 -17.64
CA LEU A 198 -0.25 -0.03 -16.80
C LEU A 198 -0.23 1.35 -17.47
N LYS A 199 0.91 1.73 -18.08
CA LYS A 199 1.03 3.01 -18.80
C LYS A 199 0.02 3.12 -19.94
N ASN A 200 -0.18 2.04 -20.70
CA ASN A 200 -1.14 2.00 -21.80
C ASN A 200 -2.59 2.09 -21.32
N GLU A 201 -2.89 1.55 -20.15
CA GLU A 201 -4.20 1.70 -19.49
C GLU A 201 -4.39 3.06 -18.80
N GLY A 202 -3.38 3.93 -18.81
CA GLY A 202 -3.47 5.23 -18.15
C GLY A 202 -3.25 5.17 -16.63
N VAL A 203 -2.65 4.11 -16.09
CA VAL A 203 -2.37 3.93 -14.66
C VAL A 203 -0.91 4.23 -14.33
N THR A 204 -0.67 4.98 -13.26
CA THR A 204 0.70 5.27 -12.79
C THR A 204 1.30 4.04 -12.10
N ALA A 205 2.38 3.49 -12.64
CA ALA A 205 3.11 2.39 -12.00
C ALA A 205 4.07 2.93 -10.92
N PHE A 206 4.27 2.17 -9.83
CA PHE A 206 5.31 2.40 -8.83
C PHE A 206 6.07 1.11 -8.56
N SER A 207 7.35 1.05 -8.91
CA SER A 207 8.13 -0.15 -8.70
C SER A 207 8.56 -0.31 -7.23
N MET A 208 8.20 -1.46 -6.67
CA MET A 208 8.64 -1.92 -5.35
C MET A 208 9.76 -2.94 -5.54
N LEU A 209 10.94 -2.61 -5.04
CA LEU A 209 12.11 -3.49 -5.11
C LEU A 209 12.13 -4.40 -3.89
N ASN A 210 12.50 -5.66 -4.09
CA ASN A 210 12.81 -6.56 -2.99
C ASN A 210 13.91 -5.98 -2.09
N MET A 211 13.66 -5.99 -0.78
CA MET A 211 14.58 -5.45 0.22
C MET A 211 15.61 -6.47 0.69
N ASP A 212 15.37 -7.77 0.43
CA ASP A 212 16.24 -8.87 0.86
C ASP A 212 17.41 -9.12 -0.10
N VAL A 213 17.43 -8.42 -1.24
CA VAL A 213 18.52 -8.49 -2.23
C VAL A 213 19.25 -7.16 -2.33
N PRO A 214 20.59 -7.16 -2.54
CA PRO A 214 21.33 -5.94 -2.82
C PRO A 214 20.73 -5.20 -4.02
N ARG A 215 20.50 -3.89 -3.86
CA ARG A 215 19.94 -3.06 -4.93
C ARG A 215 20.98 -2.86 -6.02
N SER A 216 20.72 -3.44 -7.20
CA SER A 216 21.55 -3.20 -8.37
C SER A 216 21.28 -1.81 -8.99
N PRO A 217 22.22 -1.26 -9.79
CA PRO A 217 21.96 -0.07 -10.59
C PRO A 217 20.78 -0.23 -11.56
N GLN A 218 20.48 -1.44 -12.04
CA GLN A 218 19.39 -1.69 -12.98
C GLN A 218 18.03 -1.65 -12.29
N MET A 219 17.90 -2.28 -11.12
CA MET A 219 16.71 -2.19 -10.27
C MET A 219 16.45 -0.75 -9.82
N GLN A 220 17.50 -0.02 -9.45
CA GLN A 220 17.37 1.38 -9.07
C GLN A 220 16.84 2.23 -10.23
N LYS A 221 17.32 2.01 -11.46
CA LYS A 221 16.81 2.68 -12.66
C LYS A 221 15.33 2.36 -12.92
N LEU A 222 14.90 1.11 -12.74
CA LEU A 222 13.48 0.75 -12.84
C LEU A 222 12.65 1.56 -11.83
N LYS A 223 13.08 1.60 -10.57
CA LYS A 223 12.42 2.38 -9.52
C LYS A 223 12.35 3.86 -9.87
N ASP A 224 13.44 4.47 -10.31
CA ASP A 224 13.46 5.90 -10.63
C ASP A 224 12.68 6.25 -11.90
N TRP A 225 12.66 5.37 -12.92
CA TRP A 225 11.80 5.54 -14.09
C TRP A 225 10.31 5.54 -13.71
N THR A 226 9.90 4.73 -12.72
CA THR A 226 8.50 4.72 -12.25
C THR A 226 8.09 5.94 -11.41
N ARG A 227 8.96 6.95 -11.24
CA ARG A 227 8.51 8.24 -10.69
C ARG A 227 7.57 8.92 -11.70
N PRO A 228 6.45 9.54 -11.29
CA PRO A 228 5.41 10.00 -12.23
C PRO A 228 5.92 10.88 -13.37
N TRP A 229 6.82 11.83 -13.07
CA TRP A 229 7.39 12.72 -14.09
C TRP A 229 8.24 11.99 -15.14
N ALA A 230 9.00 10.95 -14.77
CA ALA A 230 9.78 10.16 -15.71
C ALA A 230 8.90 9.14 -16.45
N PHE A 231 8.03 8.46 -15.69
CA PHE A 231 7.15 7.41 -16.17
C PHE A 231 6.25 7.89 -17.30
N TRP A 232 5.68 9.08 -17.17
CA TRP A 232 4.80 9.65 -18.19
C TRP A 232 5.56 10.31 -19.36
N SER A 233 6.84 10.65 -19.20
CA SER A 233 7.60 11.39 -20.22
C SER A 233 8.32 10.51 -21.24
N CYS A 234 8.71 9.28 -20.89
CA CYS A 234 9.49 8.42 -21.78
C CYS A 234 9.30 6.93 -21.46
N ASP A 235 9.73 6.05 -22.37
CA ASP A 235 9.80 4.61 -22.10
C ASP A 235 11.10 4.23 -21.37
N PHE A 236 11.16 3.01 -20.82
CA PHE A 236 12.27 2.58 -19.98
C PHE A 236 13.63 2.59 -20.69
N GLU A 237 13.74 2.13 -21.95
CA GLU A 237 15.01 2.12 -22.68
C GLU A 237 15.51 3.55 -22.97
N GLU A 238 14.60 4.49 -23.20
CA GLU A 238 14.93 5.90 -23.40
C GLU A 238 15.49 6.50 -22.10
N TYR A 239 14.81 6.24 -20.98
CA TYR A 239 15.25 6.62 -19.65
C TYR A 239 16.67 6.09 -19.34
N GLN A 240 16.92 4.81 -19.66
CA GLN A 240 18.23 4.18 -19.47
C GLN A 240 19.34 4.84 -20.30
N ARG A 241 19.03 5.29 -21.52
CA ARG A 241 19.98 5.98 -22.42
C ARG A 241 20.30 7.40 -21.95
N GLY A 242 19.30 8.14 -21.46
CA GLY A 242 19.47 9.50 -20.94
C GLY A 242 20.49 9.58 -19.79
N PHE A 243 20.49 8.57 -18.90
CA PHE A 243 21.45 8.50 -17.80
C PHE A 243 22.90 8.23 -18.24
N LYS A 244 23.12 7.54 -19.37
CA LYS A 244 24.48 7.29 -19.89
C LYS A 244 25.17 8.57 -20.38
N ARG A 245 24.40 9.57 -20.83
CA ARG A 245 24.95 10.85 -21.31
C ARG A 245 25.36 11.80 -20.18
N ALA A 246 24.73 11.69 -19.00
CA ALA A 246 25.04 12.54 -17.85
C ALA A 246 26.26 12.06 -17.02
N GLY A 247 26.72 10.82 -17.22
CA GLY A 247 27.89 10.26 -16.54
C GLY A 247 29.19 10.27 -17.37
N GLN A 248 29.18 10.94 -18.53
CA GLN A 248 30.33 11.09 -19.43
C GLN A 248 30.61 12.56 -19.79
N ALA A 249 30.03 13.50 -19.03
CA ALA A 249 30.24 14.94 -19.18
C ALA A 249 30.85 15.52 -17.90
#